data_AF-U6DFJ1-F1
#
_entry.id   AF-U6DFJ1-F1
#
_cell.length_a   1.000
_cell.length_b   1.000
_cell.length_c   1.000
_cell.angle_alpha   90.00
_cell.angle_beta   90.00
_cell.angle_gamma   90.00
#
_symmetry.space_group_name_H-M   'P 1'
#
loop_
_entity.id
_entity.type
_entity.pdbx_description
1 polymer ?
#
loop_
_entity_poly.entity_id
_entity_poly.type
_entity_poly.pdbx_seq_one_letter_code
_entity_poly.pdbx_strand_id
1 'polypeptide(L)'
;MEAKWLLCMLLVLGTGIVRAHEGHDDDMIDIEDDLDDVIEEVEDSKSKPDTSAPPSPKVTYKAPVPTGEVYFADSFDRGTLSGWILSKAKKDDTDDEIAKYDGKWEVDEMKETKLPGDKGLVLMSRAKHHAISAKLNKPFLFDTKPLIVQYEVNFQNGIECGGAYVKLLSKTPELNLDQFHDKTPYTIMFGPDKCGEDYKLHFIFRHKNPKTGIYEEKHAKRPDADLKTYFTDKKTHLYTLILNPDNSFEILVDQSVVNSGNLLNDMTPPVNPSREIEDPEDQKPEDWDERPKIPDPDAVKPDDWDEDAPAKIPDEDASKPEGWLDDEPEYVPDPDAEKPEDWD
;
A
#
# COMPACT_ATOMS: atom_id res chain seq x y z
N MET A 1 4.35 -28.56 -56.57
CA MET A 1 5.71 -28.00 -56.64
C MET A 1 6.08 -27.63 -55.21
N GLU A 2 6.45 -28.52 -54.26
CA GLU A 2 7.36 -29.68 -54.25
C GLU A 2 8.79 -29.35 -54.72
N ALA A 3 9.71 -29.13 -53.76
CA ALA A 3 11.14 -29.51 -53.70
C ALA A 3 11.85 -28.64 -52.62
N LYS A 4 12.15 -29.11 -51.39
CA LYS A 4 13.16 -30.08 -50.90
C LYS A 4 14.65 -29.65 -51.04
N TRP A 5 15.24 -29.42 -49.85
CA TRP A 5 16.59 -29.82 -49.34
C TRP A 5 17.88 -29.41 -50.07
N LEU A 6 18.83 -28.79 -49.36
CA LEU A 6 20.06 -29.50 -48.91
C LEU A 6 20.90 -28.73 -47.86
N LEU A 7 21.57 -29.53 -47.03
CA LEU A 7 22.38 -29.28 -45.84
C LEU A 7 23.88 -29.04 -46.16
N CYS A 8 24.61 -28.34 -45.29
CA CYS A 8 26.04 -28.55 -44.97
C CYS A 8 26.37 -27.74 -43.69
N MET A 9 26.31 -28.32 -42.48
CA MET A 9 27.42 -28.93 -41.72
C MET A 9 28.75 -28.14 -41.67
N LEU A 10 29.05 -27.59 -40.49
CA LEU A 10 30.36 -27.71 -39.85
C LEU A 10 30.23 -27.61 -38.33
N LEU A 11 30.77 -28.63 -37.66
CA LEU A 11 30.65 -29.00 -36.27
C LEU A 11 32.07 -29.39 -35.84
N VAL A 12 32.67 -28.73 -34.84
CA VAL A 12 33.75 -29.24 -33.95
C VAL A 12 33.67 -28.38 -32.67
N LEU A 13 33.13 -28.82 -31.53
CA LEU A 13 33.51 -29.86 -30.53
C LEU A 13 34.64 -29.47 -29.57
N GLY A 14 34.35 -29.64 -28.28
CA GLY A 14 35.27 -29.61 -27.13
C GLY A 14 34.61 -29.00 -25.87
N THR A 15 33.56 -29.57 -25.26
CA THR A 15 33.61 -30.54 -24.11
C THR A 15 34.82 -30.30 -23.19
N GLY A 16 34.70 -29.93 -21.91
CA GLY A 16 33.76 -30.36 -20.87
C GLY A 16 34.50 -31.27 -19.89
N ILE A 17 34.39 -31.02 -18.58
CA ILE A 17 34.44 -32.03 -17.50
C ILE A 17 33.82 -31.38 -16.25
N VAL A 18 32.65 -31.88 -15.88
CA VAL A 18 32.12 -31.89 -14.52
C VAL A 18 32.61 -33.20 -13.91
N ARG A 19 33.07 -33.17 -12.66
CA ARG A 19 33.27 -34.37 -11.85
C ARG A 19 32.69 -34.11 -10.47
N ALA A 20 31.67 -34.88 -10.12
CA ALA A 20 31.18 -35.05 -8.76
C ALA A 20 32.13 -36.00 -8.01
N HIS A 21 32.31 -35.77 -6.71
CA HIS A 21 32.70 -36.79 -5.74
C HIS A 21 32.08 -36.49 -4.38
N GLU A 22 31.60 -37.56 -3.76
CA GLU A 22 30.92 -37.69 -2.47
C GLU A 22 31.76 -37.25 -1.26
N GLY A 23 31.06 -36.85 -0.19
CA GLY A 23 31.22 -37.43 1.15
C GLY A 23 32.04 -36.67 2.20
N HIS A 24 31.37 -36.43 3.35
CA HIS A 24 31.87 -36.50 4.74
C HIS A 24 32.06 -35.19 5.54
N ASP A 25 31.19 -35.08 6.55
CA ASP A 25 31.31 -34.65 7.95
C ASP A 25 31.77 -33.25 8.37
N ASP A 26 30.95 -32.72 9.28
CA ASP A 26 31.22 -31.93 10.50
C ASP A 26 32.14 -30.70 10.42
N ASP A 27 31.56 -29.53 10.68
CA ASP A 27 31.83 -28.81 11.95
C ASP A 27 31.02 -27.49 12.01
N MET A 28 30.16 -27.39 13.03
CA MET A 28 29.63 -26.13 13.53
C MET A 28 30.79 -25.28 14.06
N ILE A 29 30.84 -24.00 13.69
CA ILE A 29 31.56 -22.98 14.49
C ILE A 29 30.71 -21.70 14.51
N ASP A 30 30.03 -21.50 15.64
CA ASP A 30 29.60 -20.20 16.16
C ASP A 30 30.84 -19.38 16.56
N ILE A 31 30.89 -18.10 16.16
CA ILE A 31 31.74 -17.10 16.81
C ILE A 31 30.91 -15.82 16.97
N GLU A 32 30.25 -15.70 18.11
CA GLU A 32 30.27 -14.46 18.86
C GLU A 32 31.66 -14.34 19.50
N ASP A 33 32.26 -13.15 19.46
CA ASP A 33 32.98 -12.63 20.62
C ASP A 33 33.28 -11.14 20.42
N ASP A 34 32.76 -10.37 21.37
CA ASP A 34 33.25 -9.09 21.83
C ASP A 34 34.78 -9.10 22.02
N LEU A 35 35.42 -7.94 21.86
CA LEU A 35 36.30 -7.38 22.90
C LEU A 35 36.88 -6.02 22.46
N ASP A 36 36.61 -5.03 23.30
CA ASP A 36 37.36 -3.79 23.45
C ASP A 36 38.86 -4.04 23.66
N ASP A 37 39.72 -3.16 23.12
CA ASP A 37 40.72 -2.47 23.92
C ASP A 37 41.45 -1.36 23.14
N VAL A 38 41.28 -0.14 23.64
CA VAL A 38 42.27 0.93 23.91
C VAL A 38 43.66 0.78 23.23
N ILE A 39 44.13 1.85 22.56
CA ILE A 39 45.51 2.39 22.71
C ILE A 39 45.65 3.77 22.03
N GLU A 40 46.01 4.74 22.87
CA GLU A 40 46.88 5.92 22.76
C GLU A 40 46.71 6.98 21.65
N GLU A 41 46.48 8.20 22.15
CA GLU A 41 46.84 9.46 21.52
C GLU A 41 48.36 9.58 21.33
N VAL A 42 48.77 9.92 20.11
CA VAL A 42 50.06 10.57 19.85
C VAL A 42 49.83 11.77 18.94
N GLU A 43 50.16 12.95 19.46
CA GLU A 43 50.16 14.21 18.74
C GLU A 43 51.26 14.28 17.67
N ASP A 44 50.91 15.06 16.64
CA ASP A 44 51.75 15.93 15.83
C ASP A 44 52.41 15.36 14.55
N SER A 45 51.84 15.73 13.41
CA SER A 45 52.55 16.52 12.39
C SER A 45 51.65 16.90 11.20
N LYS A 46 51.48 18.22 11.01
CA LYS A 46 50.83 18.85 9.84
C LYS A 46 51.31 18.28 8.50
N SER A 47 50.37 17.85 7.67
CA SER A 47 50.47 17.99 6.22
C SER A 47 49.09 18.30 5.63
N LYS A 48 48.98 19.43 4.91
CA LYS A 48 47.79 19.80 4.14
C LYS A 48 47.66 18.89 2.91
N PRO A 49 46.43 18.61 2.47
CA PRO A 49 46.11 18.74 1.07
C PRO A 49 44.96 19.74 0.89
N ASP A 50 45.30 20.86 0.25
CA ASP A 50 44.34 21.74 -0.40
C ASP A 50 43.64 20.94 -1.52
N THR A 51 42.37 20.62 -1.35
CA THR A 51 41.44 20.49 -2.48
C THR A 51 40.06 20.95 -2.01
N SER A 52 39.84 22.25 -2.11
CA SER A 52 38.56 22.88 -1.89
C SER A 52 37.56 22.37 -2.94
N ALA A 53 36.74 21.39 -2.57
CA ALA A 53 35.43 21.29 -3.21
C ALA A 53 34.72 22.63 -2.97
N PRO A 54 34.21 23.31 -4.01
CA PRO A 54 33.46 24.54 -3.81
C PRO A 54 32.29 24.23 -2.86
N PRO A 55 32.05 25.06 -1.83
CA PRO A 55 30.91 24.86 -0.95
C PRO A 55 29.66 24.82 -1.82
N SER A 56 28.90 23.73 -1.69
CA SER A 56 27.60 23.59 -2.33
C SER A 56 26.79 24.87 -2.11
N PRO A 57 26.19 25.46 -3.16
CA PRO A 57 25.52 26.74 -3.04
C PRO A 57 24.48 26.65 -1.93
N LYS A 58 24.63 27.50 -0.90
CA LYS A 58 23.62 27.65 0.16
C LYS A 58 22.39 28.28 -0.49
N VAL A 59 21.46 27.44 -0.94
CA VAL A 59 20.17 27.90 -1.44
C VAL A 59 19.46 28.56 -0.27
N THR A 60 19.29 29.88 -0.36
CA THR A 60 18.56 30.64 0.66
C THR A 60 17.08 30.49 0.35
N TYR A 61 16.35 29.80 1.23
CA TYR A 61 14.91 29.63 1.09
C TYR A 61 14.19 30.98 1.15
N LYS A 62 13.16 31.12 0.32
CA LYS A 62 12.25 32.26 0.34
C LYS A 62 10.85 31.75 0.10
N ALA A 63 9.96 32.09 1.03
CA ALA A 63 8.51 31.90 0.95
C ALA A 63 7.97 32.17 -0.48
N PRO A 64 7.33 31.19 -1.12
CA PRO A 64 6.64 31.42 -2.38
C PRO A 64 5.47 32.38 -2.15
N VAL A 65 5.38 33.42 -2.98
CA VAL A 65 4.27 34.38 -2.92
C VAL A 65 3.24 33.97 -3.96
N PRO A 66 2.00 33.64 -3.57
CA PRO A 66 0.96 33.25 -4.50
C PRO A 66 0.68 34.39 -5.49
N THR A 67 0.66 34.06 -6.78
CA THR A 67 0.35 35.01 -7.87
C THR A 67 -1.05 34.77 -8.41
N GLY A 68 -1.81 35.84 -8.65
CA GLY A 68 -3.16 35.76 -9.23
C GLY A 68 -4.26 35.47 -8.20
N GLU A 69 -5.41 35.00 -8.68
CA GLU A 69 -6.53 34.64 -7.81
C GLU A 69 -6.32 33.26 -7.19
N VAL A 70 -6.09 33.22 -5.88
CA VAL A 70 -5.87 31.99 -5.12
C VAL A 70 -6.99 31.76 -4.12
N TYR A 71 -7.55 30.54 -4.11
CA TYR A 71 -8.61 30.14 -3.18
C TYR A 71 -8.06 29.80 -1.80
N PHE A 72 -6.85 29.22 -1.76
CA PHE A 72 -6.12 28.90 -0.54
C PHE A 72 -4.64 28.67 -0.88
N ALA A 73 -3.75 29.18 -0.05
CA ALA A 73 -2.33 28.88 -0.09
C ALA A 73 -1.77 29.06 1.32
N ASP A 74 -1.02 28.07 1.79
CA ASP A 74 -0.31 28.11 3.06
C ASP A 74 1.05 27.43 2.87
N SER A 75 2.11 28.18 3.13
CA SER A 75 3.50 27.72 3.09
C SER A 75 4.07 27.47 4.48
N PHE A 76 3.29 27.67 5.54
CA PHE A 76 3.71 27.50 6.94
C PHE A 76 4.93 28.33 7.39
N ASP A 77 5.39 29.28 6.60
CA ASP A 77 6.53 30.18 6.90
C ASP A 77 6.34 31.02 8.17
N ARG A 78 5.08 31.19 8.60
CA ARG A 78 4.74 31.87 9.86
C ARG A 78 5.21 31.07 11.09
N GLY A 79 5.52 29.79 10.93
CA GLY A 79 5.95 28.90 12.01
C GLY A 79 4.84 28.52 13.00
N THR A 80 3.58 28.81 12.68
CA THR A 80 2.43 28.57 13.55
C THR A 80 1.26 27.97 12.77
N LEU A 81 0.37 27.25 13.46
CA LEU A 81 -0.88 26.72 12.90
C LEU A 81 -1.97 27.81 12.76
N SER A 82 -1.58 29.06 12.55
CA SER A 82 -2.52 30.19 12.51
C SER A 82 -3.44 30.09 11.28
N GLY A 83 -4.74 29.89 11.53
CA GLY A 83 -5.75 29.69 10.48
C GLY A 83 -6.19 28.23 10.32
N TRP A 84 -5.50 27.30 10.99
CA TRP A 84 -5.87 25.90 11.07
C TRP A 84 -6.63 25.60 12.36
N ILE A 85 -7.60 24.71 12.26
CA ILE A 85 -8.50 24.30 13.33
C ILE A 85 -8.33 22.80 13.53
N LEU A 86 -7.88 22.41 14.73
CA LEU A 86 -7.79 21.01 15.13
C LEU A 86 -9.18 20.51 15.53
N SER A 87 -9.54 19.33 15.04
CA SER A 87 -10.79 18.70 15.42
C SER A 87 -10.78 18.24 16.87
N LYS A 88 -11.95 18.31 17.50
CA LYS A 88 -12.25 17.75 18.82
C LYS A 88 -13.25 16.59 18.73
N ALA A 89 -13.52 16.11 17.52
CA ALA A 89 -14.46 15.03 17.28
C ALA A 89 -13.93 13.68 17.78
N LYS A 90 -14.84 12.71 17.84
CA LYS A 90 -14.54 11.29 18.04
C LYS A 90 -15.25 10.48 16.97
N LYS A 91 -14.72 9.32 16.63
CA LYS A 91 -15.39 8.30 15.82
C LYS A 91 -16.45 7.61 16.66
N ASP A 92 -17.65 7.46 16.11
CA ASP A 92 -18.78 6.83 16.82
C ASP A 92 -18.67 5.30 16.85
N ASP A 93 -18.00 4.68 15.85
CA ASP A 93 -17.98 3.23 15.62
C ASP A 93 -16.60 2.62 15.91
N THR A 94 -15.93 3.05 16.98
CA THR A 94 -14.57 2.59 17.31
C THR A 94 -14.35 2.60 18.81
N ASP A 95 -13.48 1.73 19.33
CA ASP A 95 -13.10 1.72 20.75
C ASP A 95 -12.68 3.11 21.24
N ASP A 96 -13.16 3.47 22.44
CA ASP A 96 -13.00 4.80 23.05
C ASP A 96 -11.53 5.27 23.16
N GLU A 97 -10.59 4.33 23.22
CA GLU A 97 -9.15 4.58 23.30
C GLU A 97 -8.55 5.11 21.98
N ILE A 98 -9.11 4.69 20.84
CA ILE A 98 -8.64 5.07 19.49
C ILE A 98 -9.66 5.91 18.72
N ALA A 99 -10.88 6.07 19.23
CA ALA A 99 -11.93 6.86 18.60
C ALA A 99 -11.60 8.35 18.45
N LYS A 100 -10.74 8.90 19.31
CA LYS A 100 -10.47 10.35 19.36
C LYS A 100 -9.52 10.77 18.23
N TYR A 101 -9.77 11.96 17.66
CA TYR A 101 -8.82 12.65 16.78
C TYR A 101 -7.79 13.43 17.61
N ASP A 102 -6.95 12.72 18.37
CA ASP A 102 -5.98 13.29 19.32
C ASP A 102 -4.54 13.32 18.80
N GLY A 103 -4.33 13.07 17.50
CA GLY A 103 -3.03 13.20 16.84
C GLY A 103 -2.46 14.62 16.93
N LYS A 104 -1.18 14.74 17.28
CA LYS A 104 -0.48 16.03 17.43
C LYS A 104 0.07 16.54 16.11
N TRP A 105 -0.13 17.83 15.88
CA TRP A 105 0.36 18.58 14.73
C TRP A 105 1.34 19.66 15.17
N GLU A 106 2.43 19.81 14.43
CA GLU A 106 3.42 20.88 14.64
C GLU A 106 3.80 21.53 13.30
N VAL A 107 4.33 22.75 13.36
CA VAL A 107 4.96 23.40 12.21
C VAL A 107 6.45 23.38 12.43
N ASP A 108 7.15 22.53 11.69
CA ASP A 108 8.57 22.29 11.88
C ASP A 108 9.31 22.14 10.55
N GLU A 109 10.64 22.25 10.60
CA GLU A 109 11.52 21.99 9.47
C GLU A 109 11.61 20.48 9.20
N MET A 110 11.94 20.11 7.96
CA MET A 110 12.24 18.71 7.63
C MET A 110 13.46 18.22 8.41
N LYS A 111 13.42 16.96 8.89
CA LYS A 111 14.54 16.32 9.61
C LYS A 111 15.86 16.39 8.85
N GLU A 112 15.79 16.18 7.53
CA GLU A 112 16.93 16.30 6.62
C GLU A 112 16.68 17.44 5.63
N THR A 113 16.69 18.68 6.12
CA THR A 113 16.46 19.84 5.25
C THR A 113 17.70 20.22 4.44
N LYS A 114 17.49 20.44 3.13
CA LYS A 114 18.44 21.13 2.25
C LYS A 114 18.08 22.61 2.04
N LEU A 115 16.96 23.04 2.62
CA LEU A 115 16.38 24.38 2.51
C LEU A 115 16.04 24.88 3.92
N PRO A 116 17.04 25.39 4.67
CA PRO A 116 16.81 25.88 6.03
C PRO A 116 15.77 27.00 6.06
N GLY A 117 14.82 26.89 7.00
CA GLY A 117 13.70 27.83 7.14
C GLY A 117 12.43 27.44 6.36
N ASP A 118 12.49 26.44 5.49
CA ASP A 118 11.31 25.84 4.86
C ASP A 118 10.62 24.91 5.87
N LYS A 119 9.41 25.27 6.28
CA LYS A 119 8.65 24.60 7.34
C LYS A 119 7.39 23.98 6.76
N GLY A 120 6.95 22.88 7.35
CA GLY A 120 5.74 22.20 6.95
C GLY A 120 4.89 21.81 8.15
N LEU A 121 3.65 21.42 7.85
CA LEU A 121 2.76 20.79 8.82
C LEU A 121 3.17 19.32 9.02
N VAL A 122 3.57 18.96 10.24
CA VAL A 122 4.13 17.64 10.56
C VAL A 122 3.19 16.87 11.49
N LEU A 123 2.98 15.58 11.17
CA LEU A 123 2.28 14.63 12.03
C LEU A 123 3.27 14.03 13.04
N MET A 124 3.07 14.30 14.32
CA MET A 124 4.03 13.93 15.38
C MET A 124 3.68 12.62 16.09
N SER A 125 2.43 12.16 16.01
CA SER A 125 1.93 11.02 16.79
C SER A 125 1.81 9.75 15.94
N ARG A 126 2.31 8.61 16.44
CA ARG A 126 2.13 7.30 15.80
C ARG A 126 0.79 6.68 16.21
N ALA A 127 0.17 5.91 15.31
CA ALA A 127 -1.06 5.15 15.56
C ALA A 127 -2.22 5.97 16.14
N LYS A 128 -2.32 7.25 15.77
CA LYS A 128 -3.40 8.16 16.18
C LYS A 128 -4.15 8.71 14.98
N HIS A 129 -5.45 8.94 15.15
CA HIS A 129 -6.24 9.64 14.15
C HIS A 129 -5.92 11.14 14.17
N HIS A 130 -5.69 11.71 13.00
CA HIS A 130 -5.37 13.12 12.84
C HIS A 130 -6.48 13.82 12.05
N ALA A 131 -6.93 14.97 12.54
CA ALA A 131 -7.90 15.81 11.85
C ALA A 131 -7.59 17.29 12.11
N ILE A 132 -7.20 17.98 11.06
CA ILE A 132 -6.95 19.43 11.05
C ILE A 132 -7.52 19.99 9.75
N SER A 133 -8.05 21.20 9.80
CA SER A 133 -8.69 21.82 8.65
C SER A 133 -8.49 23.34 8.64
N ALA A 134 -8.54 23.94 7.46
CA ALA A 134 -8.51 25.38 7.29
C ALA A 134 -9.62 25.80 6.31
N LYS A 135 -10.14 27.02 6.50
CA LYS A 135 -11.14 27.58 5.58
C LYS A 135 -10.45 28.12 4.34
N LEU A 136 -11.04 27.88 3.16
CA LEU A 136 -10.67 28.60 1.95
C LEU A 136 -10.98 30.10 2.11
N ASN A 137 -10.21 30.95 1.42
CA ASN A 137 -10.43 32.41 1.40
C ASN A 137 -11.80 32.77 0.82
N LYS A 138 -12.24 31.99 -0.18
CA LYS A 138 -13.56 32.07 -0.81
C LYS A 138 -14.04 30.66 -1.17
N PRO A 139 -15.36 30.38 -1.17
CA PRO A 139 -15.88 29.11 -1.65
C PRO A 139 -15.51 28.87 -3.12
N PHE A 140 -15.05 27.68 -3.45
CA PHE A 140 -14.87 27.24 -4.83
C PHE A 140 -16.20 26.71 -5.38
N LEU A 141 -16.56 27.13 -6.60
CA LEU A 141 -17.75 26.68 -7.30
C LEU A 141 -17.29 25.99 -8.60
N PHE A 142 -17.84 24.81 -8.88
CA PHE A 142 -17.55 24.06 -10.09
C PHE A 142 -18.42 24.58 -11.24
N ASP A 143 -17.96 25.62 -11.92
CA ASP A 143 -18.67 26.24 -13.04
C ASP A 143 -17.89 26.20 -14.37
N THR A 144 -17.01 27.16 -14.59
CA THR A 144 -16.30 27.44 -15.84
C THR A 144 -14.80 27.38 -15.69
N LYS A 145 -14.29 27.45 -14.45
CA LYS A 145 -12.85 27.39 -14.16
C LYS A 145 -12.46 25.98 -13.69
N PRO A 146 -11.27 25.50 -14.08
CA PRO A 146 -10.74 24.25 -13.55
C PRO A 146 -10.44 24.39 -12.06
N LEU A 147 -10.57 23.28 -11.33
CA LEU A 147 -10.05 23.15 -9.98
C LEU A 147 -8.61 22.63 -10.06
N ILE A 148 -7.70 23.29 -9.35
CA ILE A 148 -6.32 22.83 -9.19
C ILE A 148 -6.04 22.71 -7.69
N VAL A 149 -5.64 21.52 -7.25
CA VAL A 149 -5.23 21.24 -5.88
C VAL A 149 -3.81 20.71 -5.94
N GLN A 150 -2.89 21.34 -5.22
CA GLN A 150 -1.49 20.95 -5.22
C GLN A 150 -0.93 21.06 -3.79
N TYR A 151 -0.19 20.05 -3.37
CA TYR A 151 0.52 20.04 -2.09
C TYR A 151 1.65 19.01 -2.09
N GLU A 152 2.53 19.12 -1.11
CA GLU A 152 3.71 18.28 -0.98
C GLU A 152 3.58 17.36 0.23
N VAL A 153 4.08 16.13 0.08
CA VAL A 153 4.16 15.16 1.18
C VAL A 153 5.54 14.54 1.19
N ASN A 154 6.10 14.40 2.40
CA ASN A 154 7.31 13.65 2.64
C ASN A 154 7.09 12.65 3.78
N PHE A 155 7.21 11.35 3.48
CA PHE A 155 7.20 10.29 4.48
C PHE A 155 8.59 10.12 5.10
N GLN A 156 8.99 11.07 5.95
CA GLN A 156 10.36 11.19 6.46
C GLN A 156 10.87 9.95 7.21
N ASN A 157 9.98 9.22 7.90
CA ASN A 157 10.33 7.98 8.62
C ASN A 157 10.00 6.71 7.81
N GLY A 158 9.54 6.85 6.57
CA GLY A 158 8.78 5.81 5.89
C GLY A 158 7.34 5.70 6.41
N ILE A 159 6.51 4.94 5.69
CA ILE A 159 5.11 4.69 6.05
C ILE A 159 4.77 3.22 5.83
N GLU A 160 4.25 2.58 6.87
CA GLU A 160 3.79 1.18 6.83
C GLU A 160 2.31 1.12 6.46
N CYS A 161 1.47 1.78 7.27
CA CYS A 161 0.05 1.98 7.01
C CYS A 161 -0.42 3.37 7.49
N GLY A 162 -0.94 4.18 6.57
CA GLY A 162 -1.50 5.50 6.81
C GLY A 162 -1.74 6.29 5.52
N GLY A 163 -2.55 7.34 5.63
CA GLY A 163 -2.88 8.24 4.54
C GLY A 163 -2.36 9.65 4.77
N ALA A 164 -1.90 10.29 3.69
CA ALA A 164 -1.52 11.70 3.67
C ALA A 164 -2.30 12.44 2.56
N TYR A 165 -3.56 12.07 2.38
CA TYR A 165 -4.49 12.72 1.46
C TYR A 165 -5.18 13.92 2.11
N VAL A 166 -5.60 14.86 1.26
CA VAL A 166 -6.42 16.01 1.64
C VAL A 166 -7.88 15.76 1.29
N LYS A 167 -8.79 16.33 2.09
CA LYS A 167 -10.23 16.38 1.78
C LYS A 167 -10.67 17.83 1.57
N LEU A 168 -11.28 18.12 0.43
CA LEU A 168 -11.98 19.37 0.18
C LEU A 168 -13.39 19.26 0.75
N LEU A 169 -13.62 19.88 1.91
CA LEU A 169 -14.89 19.81 2.62
C LEU A 169 -16.02 20.52 1.86
N SER A 170 -17.20 19.91 1.83
CA SER A 170 -18.37 20.47 1.15
C SER A 170 -18.89 21.69 1.90
N LYS A 171 -19.28 22.72 1.18
CA LYS A 171 -19.93 23.89 1.78
C LYS A 171 -21.33 23.51 2.26
N THR A 172 -21.49 23.37 3.58
CA THR A 172 -22.80 23.20 4.24
C THR A 172 -22.97 24.28 5.32
N PRO A 173 -24.21 24.70 5.62
CA PRO A 173 -24.46 25.64 6.71
C PRO A 173 -24.06 25.09 8.09
N GLU A 174 -24.03 23.75 8.22
CA GLU A 174 -23.72 23.01 9.45
C GLU A 174 -22.23 22.68 9.59
N LEU A 175 -21.37 23.10 8.65
CA LEU A 175 -19.95 22.75 8.66
C LEU A 175 -19.25 23.35 9.89
N ASN A 176 -19.00 22.51 10.89
CA ASN A 176 -18.23 22.84 12.06
C ASN A 176 -16.84 22.17 12.01
N LEU A 177 -15.80 22.98 11.82
CA LEU A 177 -14.42 22.50 11.70
C LEU A 177 -13.86 21.97 13.04
N ASP A 178 -14.37 22.43 14.18
CA ASP A 178 -14.02 21.87 15.49
C ASP A 178 -14.57 20.44 15.68
N GLN A 179 -15.50 20.01 14.83
CA GLN A 179 -16.09 18.67 14.83
C GLN A 179 -15.78 17.92 13.54
N PHE A 180 -14.67 18.25 12.86
CA PHE A 180 -14.26 17.55 11.65
C PHE A 180 -13.90 16.09 11.92
N HIS A 181 -14.52 15.16 11.21
CA HIS A 181 -14.29 13.72 11.35
C HIS A 181 -14.42 12.99 10.01
N ASP A 182 -14.29 11.67 10.03
CA ASP A 182 -14.29 10.76 8.88
C ASP A 182 -15.57 10.86 8.03
N LYS A 183 -16.74 11.00 8.66
CA LYS A 183 -18.05 11.12 7.96
C LYS A 183 -18.42 12.56 7.61
N THR A 184 -17.58 13.55 7.93
CA THR A 184 -17.84 14.95 7.56
C THR A 184 -17.97 15.06 6.04
N PRO A 185 -19.06 15.66 5.52
CA PRO A 185 -19.27 15.76 4.08
C PRO A 185 -18.13 16.48 3.36
N TYR A 186 -17.50 15.79 2.43
CA TYR A 186 -16.50 16.33 1.53
C TYR A 186 -16.97 16.24 0.07
N THR A 187 -16.34 17.02 -0.81
CA THR A 187 -16.60 17.02 -2.25
C THR A 187 -15.54 16.20 -2.99
N ILE A 188 -14.26 16.41 -2.66
CA ILE A 188 -13.12 15.71 -3.26
C ILE A 188 -12.18 15.22 -2.15
N MET A 189 -11.66 14.00 -2.28
CA MET A 189 -10.52 13.49 -1.54
C MET A 189 -9.40 13.20 -2.53
N PHE A 190 -8.20 13.71 -2.27
CA PHE A 190 -7.07 13.58 -3.17
C PHE A 190 -5.77 13.37 -2.40
N GLY A 191 -4.97 12.38 -2.79
CA GLY A 191 -3.61 12.22 -2.27
C GLY A 191 -3.14 10.80 -2.00
N PRO A 192 -1.88 10.66 -1.55
CA PRO A 192 -1.24 9.37 -1.32
C PRO A 192 -1.81 8.67 -0.08
N ASP A 193 -1.96 7.36 -0.18
CA ASP A 193 -2.38 6.46 0.89
C ASP A 193 -1.69 5.12 0.71
N LYS A 194 -1.12 4.59 1.81
CA LYS A 194 -0.44 3.31 1.79
C LYS A 194 -0.90 2.48 2.97
N CYS A 195 -1.17 1.20 2.74
CA CYS A 195 -1.28 0.24 3.83
C CYS A 195 -0.70 -1.12 3.41
N GLY A 196 0.37 -1.54 4.08
CA GLY A 196 1.15 -2.71 3.65
C GLY A 196 1.81 -2.47 2.30
N GLU A 197 1.62 -3.38 1.35
CA GLU A 197 2.09 -3.26 -0.06
C GLU A 197 1.05 -2.62 -0.99
N ASP A 198 -0.06 -2.09 -0.47
CA ASP A 198 -1.06 -1.39 -1.28
C ASP A 198 -0.72 0.11 -1.33
N TYR A 199 -0.10 0.54 -2.44
CA TYR A 199 0.26 1.93 -2.72
C TYR A 199 -0.82 2.57 -3.58
N LYS A 200 -1.51 3.59 -3.06
CA LYS A 200 -2.62 4.26 -3.75
C LYS A 200 -2.41 5.75 -3.81
N LEU A 201 -2.87 6.34 -4.91
CA LEU A 201 -3.07 7.77 -5.06
C LEU A 201 -4.57 7.99 -5.25
N HIS A 202 -5.26 8.36 -4.17
CA HIS A 202 -6.71 8.55 -4.20
C HIS A 202 -7.03 9.79 -5.03
N PHE A 203 -8.01 9.64 -5.92
CA PHE A 203 -8.84 10.73 -6.38
C PHE A 203 -10.29 10.26 -6.32
N ILE A 204 -11.01 10.79 -5.34
CA ILE A 204 -12.40 10.41 -5.05
C ILE A 204 -13.22 11.69 -5.08
N PHE A 205 -14.37 11.66 -5.75
CA PHE A 205 -15.37 12.71 -5.59
C PHE A 205 -16.72 12.12 -5.21
N ARG A 206 -17.51 12.92 -4.50
CA ARG A 206 -18.86 12.53 -4.08
C ARG A 206 -19.88 13.05 -5.08
N HIS A 207 -20.52 12.14 -5.80
CA HIS A 207 -21.57 12.46 -6.74
C HIS A 207 -22.94 12.32 -6.08
N LYS A 208 -23.78 13.34 -6.21
CA LYS A 208 -25.18 13.26 -5.78
C LYS A 208 -26.01 12.74 -6.95
N ASN A 209 -26.61 11.57 -6.79
CA ASN A 209 -27.54 11.06 -7.78
C ASN A 209 -28.75 12.01 -7.89
N PRO A 210 -29.06 12.56 -9.08
CA PRO A 210 -30.12 13.55 -9.24
C PRO A 210 -31.53 12.98 -9.04
N LYS A 211 -31.72 11.66 -9.15
CA LYS A 211 -33.01 10.98 -8.95
C LYS A 211 -33.24 10.57 -7.50
N THR A 212 -32.28 9.87 -6.89
CA THR A 212 -32.42 9.36 -5.52
C THR A 212 -31.99 10.37 -4.45
N GLY A 213 -31.19 11.37 -4.82
CA GLY A 213 -30.62 12.35 -3.90
C GLY A 213 -29.49 11.82 -3.02
N ILE A 214 -29.15 10.53 -3.14
CA ILE A 214 -28.10 9.85 -2.37
C ILE A 214 -26.73 10.27 -2.91
N TYR A 215 -25.79 10.50 -1.99
CA TYR A 215 -24.39 10.73 -2.34
C TYR A 215 -23.63 9.40 -2.39
N GLU A 216 -22.85 9.24 -3.44
CA GLU A 216 -22.01 8.06 -3.65
C GLU A 216 -20.58 8.50 -3.94
N GLU A 217 -19.62 7.78 -3.39
CA GLU A 217 -18.19 7.99 -3.65
C GLU A 217 -17.82 7.34 -4.98
N LYS A 218 -17.16 8.10 -5.84
CA LYS A 218 -16.70 7.68 -7.15
C LYS A 218 -15.18 7.76 -7.14
N HIS A 219 -14.51 6.63 -7.30
CA HIS A 219 -13.06 6.52 -7.19
C HIS A 219 -12.43 6.49 -8.58
N ALA A 220 -11.40 7.27 -8.81
CA ALA A 220 -10.62 7.17 -10.03
C ALA A 220 -9.96 5.80 -10.11
N LYS A 221 -9.89 5.25 -11.33
CA LYS A 221 -9.11 4.04 -11.60
C LYS A 221 -7.66 4.24 -11.15
N ARG A 222 -7.02 3.16 -10.69
CA ARG A 222 -5.62 3.20 -10.27
C ARG A 222 -4.74 3.60 -11.46
N PRO A 223 -3.69 4.41 -11.26
CA PRO A 223 -2.72 4.70 -12.30
C PRO A 223 -1.94 3.44 -12.67
N ASP A 224 -1.50 3.35 -13.93
CA ASP A 224 -0.59 2.30 -14.40
C ASP A 224 0.88 2.54 -13.96
N ALA A 225 1.17 3.75 -13.45
CA ALA A 225 2.50 4.12 -12.97
C ALA A 225 2.85 3.44 -11.64
N ASP A 226 4.11 3.03 -11.48
CA ASP A 226 4.61 2.53 -10.20
C ASP A 226 4.73 3.68 -9.18
N LEU A 227 3.87 3.63 -8.17
CA LEU A 227 3.83 4.62 -7.11
C LEU A 227 4.81 4.33 -5.96
N LYS A 228 5.40 3.14 -5.89
CA LYS A 228 6.16 2.66 -4.71
C LYS A 228 7.30 3.59 -4.31
N THR A 229 8.01 4.12 -5.30
CA THR A 229 9.15 5.03 -5.09
C THR A 229 8.76 6.25 -4.26
N TYR A 230 7.60 6.86 -4.55
CA TYR A 230 7.11 8.07 -3.87
C TYR A 230 6.79 7.90 -2.38
N PHE A 231 6.67 6.65 -1.90
CA PHE A 231 6.41 6.34 -0.48
C PHE A 231 7.65 5.88 0.28
N THR A 232 8.71 5.49 -0.43
CA THR A 232 9.84 4.74 0.16
C THR A 232 11.17 5.49 0.11
N ASP A 233 11.34 6.45 -0.80
CA ASP A 233 12.62 7.14 -0.99
C ASP A 233 12.90 8.25 0.05
N LYS A 234 11.93 8.51 0.95
CA LYS A 234 11.97 9.52 2.03
C LYS A 234 12.18 10.95 1.54
N LYS A 235 11.83 11.24 0.28
CA LYS A 235 11.88 12.58 -0.29
C LYS A 235 10.51 13.24 -0.29
N THR A 236 10.54 14.54 -0.51
CA THR A 236 9.33 15.33 -0.71
C THR A 236 8.86 15.15 -2.14
N HIS A 237 7.61 14.76 -2.31
CA HIS A 237 6.94 14.63 -3.60
C HIS A 237 5.76 15.59 -3.69
N LEU A 238 5.60 16.17 -4.88
CA LEU A 238 4.56 17.14 -5.20
C LEU A 238 3.37 16.43 -5.86
N TYR A 239 2.21 16.48 -5.22
CA TYR A 239 0.97 15.89 -5.74
C TYR A 239 0.06 16.98 -6.26
N THR A 240 -0.37 16.85 -7.52
CA THR A 240 -1.23 17.83 -8.20
C THR A 240 -2.44 17.14 -8.80
N LEU A 241 -3.63 17.64 -8.51
CA LEU A 241 -4.88 17.29 -9.17
C LEU A 241 -5.35 18.49 -9.99
N ILE A 242 -5.59 18.25 -11.29
CA ILE A 242 -6.22 19.20 -12.19
C ILE A 242 -7.55 18.59 -12.62
N LEU A 243 -8.65 19.30 -12.34
CA LEU A 243 -10.00 18.90 -12.74
C LEU A 243 -10.60 19.98 -13.62
N ASN A 244 -10.83 19.65 -14.88
CA ASN A 244 -11.33 20.57 -15.89
C ASN A 244 -12.87 20.59 -15.94
N PRO A 245 -13.48 21.70 -16.40
CA PRO A 245 -14.93 21.83 -16.55
C PRO A 245 -15.56 20.86 -17.56
N ASP A 246 -14.77 20.28 -18.46
CA ASP A 246 -15.21 19.27 -19.44
C ASP A 246 -15.26 17.85 -18.86
N ASN A 247 -15.12 17.72 -17.52
CA ASN A 247 -15.05 16.48 -16.76
C ASN A 247 -13.75 15.68 -16.96
N SER A 248 -12.76 16.21 -17.68
CA SER A 248 -11.42 15.60 -17.71
C SER A 248 -10.65 15.91 -16.43
N PHE A 249 -9.82 14.97 -16.00
CA PHE A 249 -8.90 15.17 -14.89
C PHE A 249 -7.51 14.65 -15.22
N GLU A 250 -6.51 15.25 -14.59
CA GLU A 250 -5.12 14.84 -14.65
C GLU A 250 -4.56 14.85 -13.23
N ILE A 251 -3.78 13.82 -12.91
CA ILE A 251 -3.05 13.69 -11.66
C ILE A 251 -1.58 13.67 -12.00
N LEU A 252 -0.85 14.64 -11.46
CA LEU A 252 0.59 14.77 -11.64
C LEU A 252 1.29 14.51 -10.31
N VAL A 253 2.38 13.76 -10.38
CA VAL A 253 3.35 13.61 -9.28
C VAL A 253 4.67 14.15 -9.80
N ASP A 254 5.28 15.09 -9.07
CA ASP A 254 6.53 15.76 -9.46
C ASP A 254 6.47 16.33 -10.88
N GLN A 255 5.33 16.94 -11.23
CA GLN A 255 5.02 17.51 -12.55
C GLN A 255 4.93 16.49 -13.71
N SER A 256 4.98 15.18 -13.40
CA SER A 256 4.77 14.11 -14.38
C SER A 256 3.36 13.57 -14.25
N VAL A 257 2.62 13.46 -15.37
CA VAL A 257 1.27 12.90 -15.38
C VAL A 257 1.36 11.39 -15.06
N VAL A 258 0.78 10.98 -13.94
CA VAL A 258 0.71 9.57 -13.53
C VAL A 258 -0.67 8.96 -13.75
N ASN A 259 -1.70 9.78 -13.82
CA ASN A 259 -3.08 9.36 -14.10
C ASN A 259 -3.82 10.44 -14.87
N SER A 260 -4.72 10.05 -15.76
CA SER A 260 -5.60 10.97 -16.47
C SER A 260 -6.87 10.22 -16.90
N GLY A 261 -8.00 10.92 -16.96
CA GLY A 261 -9.23 10.30 -17.40
C GLY A 261 -10.40 11.28 -17.43
N ASN A 262 -11.62 10.73 -17.48
CA ASN A 262 -12.85 11.49 -17.42
C ASN A 262 -13.75 11.03 -16.27
N LEU A 263 -14.35 11.97 -15.52
CA LEU A 263 -15.22 11.66 -14.39
C LEU A 263 -16.40 10.74 -14.75
N LEU A 264 -16.87 10.76 -16.00
CA LEU A 264 -18.02 9.96 -16.40
C LEU A 264 -17.68 8.51 -16.72
N ASN A 265 -16.45 8.24 -17.18
CA ASN A 265 -16.06 6.95 -17.77
C ASN A 265 -14.93 6.23 -17.01
N ASP A 266 -14.11 6.98 -16.28
CA ASP A 266 -12.89 6.48 -15.64
C ASP A 266 -12.97 6.40 -14.11
N MET A 267 -14.20 6.29 -13.62
CA MET A 267 -14.51 6.21 -12.21
C MET A 267 -15.21 4.89 -11.88
N THR A 268 -14.89 4.35 -10.72
CA THR A 268 -15.46 3.12 -10.17
C THR A 268 -16.07 3.44 -8.81
N PRO A 269 -17.36 3.15 -8.57
CA PRO A 269 -18.37 2.78 -9.57
C PRO A 269 -18.61 3.90 -10.61
N PRO A 270 -19.18 3.59 -11.79
CA PRO A 270 -19.44 4.60 -12.82
C PRO A 270 -20.46 5.64 -12.35
N VAL A 271 -20.33 6.88 -12.83
CA VAL A 271 -21.25 7.98 -12.48
C VAL A 271 -22.64 7.72 -13.04
N ASN A 272 -22.68 7.33 -14.31
CA ASN A 272 -23.91 6.91 -14.95
C ASN A 272 -24.12 5.42 -14.68
N PRO A 273 -25.31 5.00 -14.24
CA PRO A 273 -25.62 3.59 -14.12
C PRO A 273 -25.48 2.90 -15.49
N SER A 274 -25.30 1.57 -15.47
CA SER A 274 -25.31 0.78 -16.71
C SER A 274 -26.63 1.01 -17.46
N ARG A 275 -26.55 0.98 -18.79
CA ARG A 275 -27.74 1.14 -19.64
C ARG A 275 -28.74 0.00 -19.43
N GLU A 276 -28.24 -1.17 -19.08
CA GLU A 276 -28.98 -2.40 -18.86
C GLU A 276 -28.62 -2.94 -17.47
N ILE A 277 -29.60 -3.54 -16.80
CA ILE A 277 -29.46 -4.21 -15.52
C ILE A 277 -29.98 -5.64 -15.69
N GLU A 278 -29.42 -6.58 -14.93
CA GLU A 278 -29.96 -7.94 -14.85
C GLU A 278 -31.37 -7.91 -14.23
N ASP A 279 -32.25 -8.79 -14.72
CA ASP A 279 -33.60 -8.91 -14.17
C ASP A 279 -33.52 -9.66 -12.84
N PRO A 280 -33.89 -9.02 -11.70
CA PRO A 280 -33.81 -9.66 -10.39
C PRO A 280 -34.75 -10.86 -10.24
N GLU A 281 -35.77 -10.99 -11.11
CA GLU A 281 -36.70 -12.12 -11.11
C GLU A 281 -36.25 -13.26 -12.03
N ASP A 282 -35.17 -13.09 -12.79
CA ASP A 282 -34.61 -14.15 -13.63
C ASP A 282 -33.98 -15.24 -12.75
N GLN A 283 -34.34 -16.49 -13.02
CA GLN A 283 -33.83 -17.65 -12.29
C GLN A 283 -33.28 -18.66 -13.26
N LYS A 284 -32.08 -19.16 -12.94
CA LYS A 284 -31.48 -20.26 -13.67
C LYS A 284 -32.45 -21.47 -13.68
N PRO A 285 -32.81 -22.01 -14.85
CA PRO A 285 -33.64 -23.21 -14.95
C PRO A 285 -33.02 -24.42 -14.25
N GLU A 286 -33.85 -25.34 -13.74
CA GLU A 286 -33.39 -26.57 -13.07
C GLU A 286 -32.56 -27.49 -13.99
N ASP A 287 -32.78 -27.43 -15.31
CA ASP A 287 -32.08 -28.20 -16.33
C ASP A 287 -30.82 -27.52 -16.88
N TRP A 288 -30.44 -26.37 -16.33
CA TRP A 288 -29.26 -25.62 -16.76
C TRP A 288 -27.97 -26.28 -16.27
N ASP A 289 -27.34 -27.08 -17.14
CA ASP A 289 -26.08 -27.76 -16.85
C ASP A 289 -24.86 -26.84 -17.06
N GLU A 290 -24.21 -26.43 -15.97
CA GLU A 290 -22.97 -25.64 -16.01
C GLU A 290 -21.71 -26.49 -15.95
N ARG A 291 -21.83 -27.82 -15.93
CA ARG A 291 -20.65 -28.70 -15.80
C ARG A 291 -19.83 -28.61 -17.09
N PRO A 292 -18.58 -28.11 -17.05
CA PRO A 292 -17.74 -28.04 -18.24
C PRO A 292 -17.25 -29.42 -18.69
N LYS A 293 -17.28 -30.40 -17.78
CA LYS A 293 -16.89 -31.78 -18.01
C LYS A 293 -17.93 -32.69 -17.41
N ILE A 294 -18.31 -33.70 -18.16
CA ILE A 294 -19.14 -34.82 -17.71
C ILE A 294 -18.31 -36.11 -17.81
N PRO A 295 -18.57 -37.12 -16.96
CA PRO A 295 -18.05 -38.46 -17.19
C PRO A 295 -18.42 -38.90 -18.61
N ASP A 296 -17.47 -39.51 -19.30
CA ASP A 296 -17.73 -40.04 -20.64
C ASP A 296 -18.82 -41.12 -20.51
N PRO A 297 -20.00 -40.95 -21.14
CA PRO A 297 -21.08 -41.90 -21.04
C PRO A 297 -20.73 -43.26 -21.67
N ASP A 298 -19.74 -43.32 -22.55
CA ASP A 298 -19.28 -44.55 -23.20
C ASP A 298 -18.16 -45.24 -22.42
N ALA A 299 -17.54 -44.56 -21.45
CA ALA A 299 -16.50 -45.15 -20.61
C ALA A 299 -17.13 -46.05 -19.54
N VAL A 300 -16.80 -47.35 -19.60
CA VAL A 300 -17.19 -48.33 -18.60
C VAL A 300 -16.02 -48.65 -17.69
N LYS A 301 -16.31 -48.93 -16.41
CA LYS A 301 -15.33 -49.43 -15.45
C LYS A 301 -14.69 -50.71 -16.02
N PRO A 302 -13.35 -50.77 -16.17
CA PRO A 302 -12.66 -51.96 -16.65
C PRO A 302 -12.81 -53.16 -15.69
N ASP A 303 -12.74 -54.38 -16.23
CA ASP A 303 -12.90 -55.62 -15.46
C ASP A 303 -11.80 -55.84 -14.40
N ASP A 304 -10.63 -55.22 -14.56
CA ASP A 304 -9.49 -55.29 -13.64
C ASP A 304 -9.50 -54.19 -12.56
N TRP A 305 -10.47 -53.26 -12.60
CA TRP A 305 -10.64 -52.22 -11.58
C TRP A 305 -11.56 -52.72 -10.47
N ASP A 306 -10.98 -53.20 -9.37
CA ASP A 306 -11.74 -53.55 -8.15
C ASP A 306 -11.77 -52.35 -7.19
N GLU A 307 -12.95 -51.81 -6.91
CA GLU A 307 -13.12 -50.66 -5.99
C GLU A 307 -13.16 -51.08 -4.53
N ASP A 308 -13.38 -52.37 -4.26
CA ASP A 308 -13.40 -52.94 -2.92
C ASP A 308 -12.01 -53.41 -2.49
N ALA A 309 -11.02 -53.38 -3.41
CA ALA A 309 -9.64 -53.70 -3.11
C ALA A 309 -9.07 -52.70 -2.08
N PRO A 310 -8.51 -53.16 -0.96
CA PRO A 310 -7.99 -52.28 0.06
C PRO A 310 -6.75 -51.53 -0.46
N ALA A 311 -6.65 -50.24 -0.14
CA ALA A 311 -5.51 -49.40 -0.55
C ALA A 311 -4.16 -49.88 0.03
N LYS A 312 -4.20 -50.69 1.10
CA LYS A 312 -3.04 -51.32 1.73
C LYS A 312 -3.36 -52.78 2.04
N ILE A 313 -2.41 -53.66 1.75
CA ILE A 313 -2.44 -55.07 2.15
C ILE A 313 -1.33 -55.33 3.18
N PRO A 314 -1.53 -56.23 4.17
CA PRO A 314 -0.44 -56.68 5.02
C PRO A 314 0.68 -57.30 4.19
N ASP A 315 1.93 -57.08 4.60
CA ASP A 315 3.09 -57.72 3.98
C ASP A 315 3.23 -59.14 4.55
N GLU A 316 3.01 -60.15 3.71
CA GLU A 316 3.10 -61.57 4.12
C GLU A 316 4.53 -62.01 4.45
N ASP A 317 5.55 -61.30 3.95
CA ASP A 317 6.96 -61.57 4.24
C ASP A 317 7.44 -60.84 5.52
N ALA A 318 6.63 -59.93 6.08
CA ALA A 318 6.99 -59.19 7.28
C ALA A 318 6.85 -60.05 8.54
N SER A 319 7.97 -60.29 9.24
CA SER A 319 7.98 -60.96 10.55
C SER A 319 8.11 -59.94 11.68
N LYS A 320 7.34 -60.14 12.76
CA LYS A 320 7.52 -59.39 14.01
C LYS A 320 8.95 -59.57 14.54
N PRO A 321 9.67 -58.50 14.95
CA PRO A 321 11.03 -58.61 15.50
C PRO A 321 11.11 -59.49 16.76
N GLU A 322 12.24 -60.21 16.96
CA GLU A 322 12.43 -61.14 18.10
C GLU A 322 12.32 -60.48 19.48
N GLY A 323 12.61 -59.18 19.59
CA GLY A 323 12.55 -58.42 20.84
C GLY A 323 11.24 -57.67 21.06
N TRP A 324 10.19 -57.95 20.30
CA TRP A 324 8.90 -57.26 20.42
C TRP A 324 8.18 -57.65 21.72
N LEU A 325 7.83 -56.65 22.53
CA LEU A 325 7.15 -56.84 23.82
C LEU A 325 5.64 -56.68 23.63
N ASP A 326 4.92 -57.79 23.46
CA ASP A 326 3.47 -57.78 23.20
C ASP A 326 2.61 -57.35 24.40
N ASP A 327 3.13 -57.50 25.61
CA ASP A 327 2.42 -57.20 26.86
C ASP A 327 2.69 -55.77 27.37
N GLU A 328 3.64 -55.04 26.76
CA GLU A 328 3.94 -53.66 27.15
C GLU A 328 2.95 -52.69 26.49
N PRO A 329 2.44 -51.69 27.22
CA PRO A 329 1.55 -50.70 26.62
C PRO A 329 2.29 -49.85 25.59
N GLU A 330 1.68 -49.65 24.41
CA GLU A 330 2.22 -48.80 23.34
C GLU A 330 2.54 -47.37 23.83
N TYR A 331 1.74 -46.89 24.78
CA TYR A 331 1.91 -45.57 25.40
C TYR A 331 1.83 -45.68 26.92
N VAL A 332 2.74 -45.00 27.60
CA VAL A 332 2.66 -44.76 29.04
C VAL A 332 2.12 -43.35 29.28
N PRO A 333 1.18 -43.14 30.23
CA PRO A 333 0.75 -41.80 30.59
C PRO A 333 1.95 -41.04 31.16
N ASP A 334 2.05 -39.75 30.81
CA ASP A 334 3.07 -38.87 31.35
C ASP A 334 2.88 -38.77 32.88
N PRO A 335 3.90 -39.14 33.69
CA PRO A 335 3.79 -39.12 35.14
C PRO A 335 3.58 -37.71 35.72
N ASP A 336 3.92 -36.66 34.98
CA ASP A 336 3.77 -35.26 35.37
C ASP A 336 2.49 -34.61 34.80
N ALA A 337 1.65 -35.39 34.10
CA ALA A 337 0.39 -34.91 33.57
C ALA A 337 -0.64 -34.67 34.69
N GLU A 338 -0.78 -33.40 35.08
CA GLU A 338 -1.85 -32.92 35.95
C GLU A 338 -2.88 -32.12 35.13
N LYS A 339 -4.16 -32.32 35.43
CA LYS A 339 -5.25 -31.52 34.85
C LYS A 339 -5.10 -30.07 35.36
N PRO A 340 -4.94 -29.05 34.48
CA PRO A 340 -4.82 -27.66 34.93
C PRO A 340 -6.03 -27.19 35.74
N GLU A 341 -5.81 -26.28 36.69
CA GLU A 341 -6.87 -25.78 37.59
C GLU A 341 -8.03 -25.06 36.87
N ASP A 342 -7.76 -24.50 35.68
CA ASP A 342 -8.73 -23.77 34.85
C ASP A 342 -9.39 -24.67 33.77
N TRP A 343 -9.22 -26.00 33.88
CA TRP A 343 -9.88 -26.97 33.02
C TRP A 343 -11.11 -27.54 33.77
N ASP A 344 -12.32 -27.10 33.40
CA ASP A 344 -13.60 -27.65 33.89
C ASP A 344 -13.89 -29.03 33.27
#